data_AF-A0AA88D2P0-F1
#
_entry.id   AF-A0AA88D2P0-F1
#
_cell.length_a   1.000
_cell.length_b   1.000
_cell.length_c   1.000
_cell.angle_alpha   90.00
_cell.angle_beta   90.00
_cell.angle_gamma   90.00
#
_symmetry.space_group_name_H-M   'P 1'
#
loop_
_entity.id
_entity.type
_entity.pdbx_description
1 polymer ?
#
loop_
_entity_poly.entity_id
_entity_poly.type
_entity_poly.pdbx_seq_one_letter_code
_entity_poly.pdbx_strand_id
1 'polypeptide(L)'
;MADCYVYDESTYDLSVLFSSDQRDFLIRDNGDQVKISSLVGKIVGIYFNSSFGDYYGHCTSRLVEIYEELAVSKGDFEVVFVSLDDSNENFNSFFAKMPWLAIPFGETKDIMKRLGKTLRVWAPLLIIDSDGKIATVDGITLVLERFGVDAYPFTRERFNFLKQEVEIAKRNQSLSSLLVSRSRDFLLSCHGNYQVPVSELVGKTVGLYVSDSRTDSPRREFNTLLLWVYNKLKEKGEKFEVVFISRDKHIEDFEQGLESMPWLALPYNDNIIRKLLHYFDIRKEFAAKLVIIGPDGNTLTCDAVDLIEEHGIDAYPFTLEKLDELEKA
;
A
#
# COMPACT_ATOMS: atom_id res chain seq x y z
N MET A 1 -1.06 -11.44 -11.30
CA MET A 1 -0.21 -12.64 -11.40
C MET A 1 0.93 -12.54 -10.39
N ALA A 2 0.67 -12.87 -9.12
CA ALA A 2 1.72 -12.90 -8.10
C ALA A 2 1.44 -14.11 -7.22
N ASP A 3 2.03 -15.26 -7.57
CA ASP A 3 2.26 -16.40 -6.69
C ASP A 3 2.92 -17.50 -7.54
N CYS A 4 4.19 -17.31 -7.91
CA CYS A 4 5.05 -18.36 -8.47
C CYS A 4 6.53 -17.97 -8.39
N TYR A 5 6.98 -17.42 -7.26
CA TYR A 5 8.38 -17.60 -6.88
C TYR A 5 8.39 -18.77 -5.91
N VAL A 6 8.82 -19.94 -6.39
CA VAL A 6 9.25 -21.01 -5.50
C VAL A 6 10.40 -20.42 -4.71
N TYR A 7 10.11 -19.96 -3.49
CA TYR A 7 11.15 -19.42 -2.63
C TYR A 7 12.14 -20.54 -2.36
N ASP A 8 13.39 -20.31 -2.75
CA ASP A 8 14.49 -21.18 -2.38
C ASP A 8 14.45 -21.40 -0.85
N GLU A 9 14.42 -22.66 -0.42
CA GLU A 9 14.52 -23.02 1.01
C GLU A 9 15.96 -22.89 1.52
N SER A 10 16.87 -22.42 0.66
CA SER A 10 18.22 -22.04 1.02
C SER A 10 18.25 -21.12 2.22
N THR A 11 19.16 -21.47 3.12
CA THR A 11 19.49 -20.69 4.29
C THR A 11 20.77 -19.91 4.01
N TYR A 12 20.72 -18.60 4.17
CA TYR A 12 21.82 -17.69 3.90
C TYR A 12 22.53 -17.32 5.20
N ASP A 13 23.84 -17.52 5.23
CA ASP A 13 24.66 -17.11 6.36
C ASP A 13 24.86 -15.58 6.34
N LEU A 14 24.13 -14.89 7.22
CA LEU A 14 24.18 -13.44 7.37
C LEU A 14 25.58 -12.94 7.77
N SER A 15 26.43 -13.77 8.38
CA SER A 15 27.79 -13.37 8.77
C SER A 15 28.70 -13.13 7.55
N VAL A 16 28.39 -13.74 6.41
CA VAL A 16 29.18 -13.63 5.17
C VAL A 16 28.43 -12.98 4.02
N LEU A 17 27.10 -12.84 4.11
CA LEU A 17 26.28 -12.30 3.02
C LEU A 17 26.76 -10.92 2.55
N PHE A 18 27.10 -10.05 3.51
CA PHE A 18 27.57 -8.69 3.26
C PHE A 18 29.08 -8.50 3.39
N SER A 19 29.86 -9.52 3.72
CA SER A 19 31.32 -9.37 3.97
C SER A 19 32.11 -9.23 2.66
N SER A 20 33.38 -8.88 2.71
CA SER A 20 34.30 -9.07 1.59
C SER A 20 35.57 -9.73 2.11
N ASP A 21 36.47 -10.14 1.23
CA ASP A 21 37.75 -10.75 1.64
C ASP A 21 38.57 -9.81 2.55
N GLN A 22 38.25 -8.51 2.55
CA GLN A 22 38.96 -7.47 3.29
C GLN A 22 38.09 -6.74 4.33
N ARG A 23 36.77 -7.01 4.41
CA ARG A 23 35.85 -6.28 5.30
C ARG A 23 34.83 -7.21 5.98
N ASP A 24 34.72 -7.06 7.29
CA ASP A 24 33.76 -7.75 8.15
C ASP A 24 32.79 -6.80 8.90
N PHE A 25 32.70 -5.53 8.48
CA PHE A 25 31.86 -4.50 9.12
C PHE A 25 30.90 -3.78 8.16
N LEU A 26 29.76 -3.31 8.65
CA LEU A 26 28.90 -2.31 8.01
C LEU A 26 29.10 -0.95 8.69
N ILE A 27 28.57 0.12 8.11
CA ILE A 27 28.68 1.47 8.66
C ILE A 27 27.33 2.01 9.12
N ARG A 28 27.34 2.82 10.18
CA ARG A 28 26.25 3.71 10.57
C ARG A 28 26.38 5.05 9.87
N ASP A 29 25.32 5.86 9.91
CA ASP A 29 25.26 7.21 9.35
C ASP A 29 26.33 8.16 9.94
N ASN A 30 26.71 7.95 11.20
CA ASN A 30 27.79 8.64 11.88
C ASN A 30 29.20 8.12 11.56
N GLY A 31 29.31 7.08 10.72
CA GLY A 31 30.57 6.44 10.32
C GLY A 31 31.04 5.31 11.24
N ASP A 32 30.32 5.00 12.33
CA ASP A 32 30.68 3.91 13.23
C ASP A 32 30.61 2.57 12.51
N GLN A 33 31.61 1.72 12.76
CA GLN A 33 31.70 0.39 12.19
C GLN A 33 31.01 -0.65 13.08
N VAL A 34 30.16 -1.47 12.47
CA VAL A 34 29.40 -2.52 13.15
C VAL A 34 29.76 -3.86 12.50
N LYS A 35 30.24 -4.83 13.29
CA LYS A 35 30.58 -6.15 12.76
C LYS A 35 29.37 -6.84 12.13
N ILE A 36 29.55 -7.44 10.95
CA ILE A 36 28.50 -8.17 10.22
C ILE A 36 27.99 -9.36 11.03
N SER A 37 28.85 -10.01 11.82
CA SER A 37 28.45 -11.09 12.72
C SER A 37 27.40 -10.69 13.76
N SER A 38 27.21 -9.39 14.03
CA SER A 38 26.12 -8.89 14.90
C SER A 38 24.73 -9.02 14.28
N LEU A 39 24.64 -9.36 12.98
CA LEU A 39 23.38 -9.63 12.29
C LEU A 39 22.90 -11.06 12.45
N VAL A 40 23.75 -11.98 12.93
CA VAL A 40 23.38 -13.39 13.09
C VAL A 40 22.26 -13.52 14.13
N GLY A 41 21.17 -14.19 13.75
CA GLY A 41 19.97 -14.35 14.58
C GLY A 41 19.01 -13.16 14.54
N LYS A 42 19.35 -12.07 13.84
CA LYS A 42 18.44 -10.93 13.62
C LYS A 42 17.59 -11.14 12.38
N ILE A 43 16.45 -10.47 12.35
CA ILE A 43 15.66 -10.30 11.13
C ILE A 43 16.29 -9.15 10.35
N VAL A 44 16.68 -9.38 9.10
CA VAL A 44 17.42 -8.40 8.29
C VAL A 44 16.63 -7.97 7.07
N GLY A 45 16.32 -6.68 6.96
CA GLY A 45 15.84 -6.06 5.74
C GLY A 45 16.99 -5.62 4.83
N ILE A 46 17.09 -6.16 3.61
CA ILE A 46 18.03 -5.68 2.59
C ILE A 46 17.31 -4.64 1.75
N TYR A 47 17.74 -3.38 1.85
CA TYR A 47 17.06 -2.25 1.25
C TYR A 47 17.89 -1.63 0.13
N PHE A 48 17.43 -1.77 -1.12
CA PHE A 48 18.07 -1.22 -2.31
C PHE A 48 17.39 0.10 -2.70
N ASN A 49 18.10 1.22 -2.64
CA ASN A 49 17.53 2.53 -3.01
C ASN A 49 18.61 3.58 -3.37
N SER A 50 18.20 4.72 -3.94
CA SER A 50 19.05 5.87 -4.28
C SER A 50 18.39 7.21 -3.95
N SER A 51 19.18 8.29 -3.93
CA SER A 51 18.73 9.65 -3.61
C SER A 51 17.79 10.26 -4.64
N PHE A 52 17.82 9.76 -5.88
CA PHE A 52 17.01 10.27 -7.01
C PHE A 52 15.71 9.47 -7.24
N GLY A 53 15.43 8.49 -6.39
CA GLY A 53 14.18 7.75 -6.47
C GLY A 53 12.99 8.59 -5.97
N ASP A 54 12.38 9.40 -6.84
CA ASP A 54 11.19 10.23 -6.52
C ASP A 54 10.01 9.41 -5.94
N TYR A 55 9.93 8.13 -6.27
CA TYR A 55 8.92 7.20 -5.74
C TYR A 55 9.25 6.68 -4.33
N TYR A 56 10.54 6.69 -3.94
CA TYR A 56 11.04 5.95 -2.77
C TYR A 56 11.34 6.81 -1.54
N GLY A 57 11.28 8.15 -1.63
CA GLY A 57 11.34 9.01 -0.45
C GLY A 57 10.27 8.65 0.60
N HIS A 58 9.05 8.37 0.14
CA HIS A 58 7.97 7.87 1.01
C HIS A 58 8.28 6.48 1.59
N CYS A 59 8.90 5.58 0.82
CA CYS A 59 9.26 4.25 1.29
C CYS A 59 10.30 4.33 2.42
N THR A 60 11.32 5.19 2.27
CA THR A 60 12.31 5.41 3.32
C THR A 60 11.65 5.94 4.58
N SER A 61 10.82 7.00 4.48
CA SER A 61 10.11 7.55 5.64
C SER A 61 9.23 6.51 6.33
N ARG A 62 8.49 5.70 5.57
CA ARG A 62 7.64 4.64 6.15
C ARG A 62 8.45 3.52 6.80
N LEU A 63 9.57 3.13 6.19
CA LEU A 63 10.46 2.12 6.77
C LEU A 63 11.15 2.63 8.05
N VAL A 64 11.50 3.92 8.11
CA VAL A 64 12.02 4.58 9.32
C VAL A 64 11.00 4.51 10.45
N GLU A 65 9.74 4.89 10.19
CA GLU A 65 8.66 4.79 11.19
C GLU A 65 8.53 3.38 11.77
N ILE A 66 8.48 2.36 10.90
CA ILE A 66 8.37 0.95 11.31
C ILE A 66 9.62 0.52 12.10
N TYR A 67 10.81 0.88 11.62
CA TYR A 67 12.08 0.53 12.26
C TYR A 67 12.16 1.10 13.68
N GLU A 68 11.84 2.38 13.86
CA GLU A 68 11.86 3.06 15.16
C GLU A 68 10.81 2.47 16.12
N GLU A 69 9.61 2.18 15.64
CA GLU A 69 8.55 1.57 16.46
C GLU A 69 8.94 0.16 16.94
N LEU A 70 9.59 -0.64 16.09
CA LEU A 70 10.09 -1.97 16.44
C LEU A 70 11.31 -1.91 17.37
N ALA A 71 12.18 -0.91 17.22
CA ALA A 71 13.33 -0.70 18.10
C ALA A 71 12.91 -0.42 19.55
N VAL A 72 11.78 0.27 19.76
CA VAL A 72 11.21 0.52 21.10
C VAL A 72 10.54 -0.72 21.68
N SER A 73 9.90 -1.54 20.83
CA SER A 73 8.98 -2.57 21.30
C SER A 73 9.58 -3.98 21.40
N LYS A 74 10.38 -4.46 20.43
CA LYS A 74 10.94 -5.84 20.36
C LYS A 74 12.13 -5.94 19.37
N GLY A 75 13.23 -5.26 19.66
CA GLY A 75 14.30 -4.98 18.68
C GLY A 75 15.28 -6.12 18.38
N ASP A 76 14.92 -6.98 17.41
CA ASP A 76 15.87 -7.83 16.66
C ASP A 76 15.77 -7.62 15.13
N PHE A 77 15.13 -6.53 14.70
CA PHE A 77 15.06 -6.12 13.30
C PHE A 77 16.20 -5.15 12.98
N GLU A 78 16.96 -5.42 11.93
CA GLU A 78 18.01 -4.54 11.40
C GLU A 78 17.81 -4.35 9.90
N VAL A 79 18.22 -3.19 9.37
CA VAL A 79 18.18 -2.92 7.93
C VAL A 79 19.60 -2.69 7.43
N VAL A 80 19.92 -3.29 6.28
CA VAL A 80 21.17 -3.07 5.55
C VAL A 80 20.86 -2.36 4.25
N PHE A 81 21.21 -1.08 4.19
CA PHE A 81 21.09 -0.25 3.01
C PHE A 81 22.17 -0.59 1.98
N VAL A 82 21.72 -0.88 0.77
CA VAL A 82 22.52 -1.11 -0.42
C VAL A 82 22.23 0.02 -1.41
N SER A 83 23.13 1.00 -1.47
CA SER A 83 22.93 2.18 -2.30
C SER A 83 22.98 1.86 -3.80
N LEU A 84 22.06 2.46 -4.53
CA LEU A 84 22.02 2.48 -5.99
C LEU A 84 22.52 3.82 -6.54
N ASP A 85 23.11 4.67 -5.70
CA ASP A 85 23.66 5.97 -6.09
C ASP A 85 24.96 5.79 -6.88
N ASP A 86 25.17 6.71 -7.82
CA ASP A 86 26.40 6.74 -8.63
C ASP A 86 27.51 7.62 -8.01
N SER A 87 27.22 8.34 -6.91
CA SER A 87 28.20 9.17 -6.22
C SER A 87 28.16 9.01 -4.69
N ASN A 88 29.33 9.14 -4.07
CA ASN A 88 29.49 9.07 -2.61
C ASN A 88 28.77 10.22 -1.89
N GLU A 89 28.68 11.39 -2.53
CA GLU A 89 27.99 12.57 -1.99
C GLU A 89 26.48 12.31 -1.87
N ASN A 90 25.87 11.75 -2.91
CA ASN A 90 24.46 11.39 -2.92
C ASN A 90 24.16 10.29 -1.90
N PHE A 91 25.02 9.26 -1.85
CA PHE A 91 24.97 8.21 -0.84
C PHE A 91 24.97 8.79 0.58
N ASN A 92 25.95 9.63 0.92
CA ASN A 92 26.07 10.19 2.27
C ASN A 92 24.87 11.07 2.63
N SER A 93 24.44 11.93 1.71
CA SER A 93 23.29 12.83 1.92
C SER A 93 21.99 12.06 2.16
N PHE A 94 21.80 10.94 1.46
CA PHE A 94 20.62 10.12 1.60
C PHE A 94 20.67 9.20 2.82
N PHE A 95 21.82 8.55 3.05
CA PHE A 95 22.03 7.64 4.17
C PHE A 95 21.96 8.36 5.53
N ALA A 96 22.34 9.64 5.61
CA ALA A 96 22.20 10.47 6.80
C ALA A 96 20.74 10.62 7.31
N LYS A 97 19.75 10.17 6.54
CA LYS A 97 18.33 10.18 6.91
C LYS A 97 17.84 8.82 7.43
N MET A 98 18.73 7.84 7.58
CA MET A 98 18.39 6.45 7.86
C MET A 98 19.02 5.98 9.18
N PRO A 99 18.25 5.38 10.10
CA PRO A 99 18.73 4.98 11.43
C PRO A 99 19.47 3.62 11.47
N TRP A 100 19.70 3.00 10.31
CA TRP A 100 20.18 1.62 10.16
C TRP A 100 21.57 1.55 9.53
N LEU A 101 22.01 0.34 9.18
CA LEU A 101 23.35 0.09 8.65
C LEU A 101 23.41 0.25 7.13
N ALA A 102 24.59 0.55 6.59
CA ALA A 102 24.85 0.53 5.16
C ALA A 102 26.14 -0.21 4.82
N ILE A 103 26.18 -0.69 3.57
CA ILE A 103 27.44 -1.11 2.95
C ILE A 103 28.27 0.14 2.63
N PRO A 104 29.58 0.16 2.95
CA PRO A 104 30.46 1.25 2.51
C PRO A 104 30.39 1.45 1.00
N PHE A 105 30.15 2.70 0.57
CA PHE A 105 29.84 3.03 -0.83
C PHE A 105 30.81 2.44 -1.86
N GLY A 106 32.12 2.45 -1.56
CA GLY A 106 33.17 1.94 -2.44
C GLY A 106 33.06 0.44 -2.77
N GLU A 107 32.41 -0.35 -1.91
CA GLU A 107 32.25 -1.81 -2.09
C GLU A 107 30.83 -2.20 -2.55
N THR A 108 29.90 -1.24 -2.59
CA THR A 108 28.48 -1.51 -2.86
C THR A 108 28.26 -2.25 -4.19
N LYS A 109 28.99 -1.89 -5.25
CA LYS A 109 28.86 -2.54 -6.57
C LYS A 109 29.24 -4.02 -6.55
N ASP A 110 30.33 -4.37 -5.89
CA ASP A 110 30.80 -5.75 -5.81
C ASP A 110 29.90 -6.61 -4.93
N ILE A 111 29.46 -6.06 -3.80
CA ILE A 111 28.54 -6.76 -2.90
C ILE A 111 27.18 -6.93 -3.56
N MET A 112 26.65 -5.91 -4.24
CA MET A 112 25.40 -6.02 -5.00
C MET A 112 25.49 -7.13 -6.07
N LYS A 113 26.59 -7.21 -6.81
CA LYS A 113 26.82 -8.29 -7.79
C LYS A 113 26.84 -9.67 -7.12
N ARG A 114 27.43 -9.79 -5.92
CA ARG A 114 27.44 -11.03 -5.17
C ARG A 114 26.06 -11.38 -4.62
N LEU A 115 25.34 -10.42 -4.04
CA LEU A 115 23.96 -10.58 -3.57
C LEU A 115 23.06 -11.09 -4.70
N GLY A 116 23.14 -10.48 -5.89
CA GLY A 116 22.37 -10.93 -7.07
C GLY A 116 22.69 -12.38 -7.48
N LYS A 117 23.94 -12.83 -7.35
CA LYS A 117 24.33 -14.22 -7.60
C LYS A 117 23.88 -15.19 -6.51
N THR A 118 23.99 -14.78 -5.25
CA THR A 118 23.70 -15.60 -4.07
C THR A 118 22.20 -15.76 -3.86
N LEU A 119 21.46 -14.65 -3.83
CA LEU A 119 20.03 -14.63 -3.57
C LEU A 119 19.23 -15.03 -4.81
N ARG A 120 19.77 -14.80 -6.02
CA ARG A 120 19.11 -15.06 -7.33
C ARG A 120 17.75 -14.36 -7.49
N VAL A 121 17.46 -13.40 -6.63
CA VAL A 121 16.28 -12.56 -6.64
C VAL A 121 16.72 -11.11 -6.49
N TRP A 122 15.98 -10.21 -7.13
CA TRP A 122 16.15 -8.77 -6.98
C TRP A 122 14.82 -8.17 -6.54
N ALA A 123 14.86 -7.38 -5.47
CA ALA A 123 13.72 -6.66 -4.94
C ALA A 123 14.18 -5.38 -4.24
N PRO A 124 13.41 -4.29 -4.25
CA PRO A 124 13.78 -3.04 -3.56
C PRO A 124 13.90 -3.21 -2.04
N LEU A 125 13.08 -4.09 -1.45
CA LEU A 125 13.17 -4.47 -0.04
C LEU A 125 12.92 -5.97 0.10
N LEU A 126 13.92 -6.69 0.59
CA LEU A 126 13.87 -8.11 0.86
C LEU A 126 14.03 -8.34 2.36
N ILE A 127 13.27 -9.25 2.96
CA ILE A 127 13.40 -9.61 4.37
C ILE A 127 13.97 -11.01 4.51
N ILE A 128 15.04 -11.13 5.28
CA ILE A 128 15.61 -12.39 5.75
C ILE A 128 15.21 -12.55 7.22
N ASP A 129 14.65 -13.70 7.58
CA ASP A 129 14.30 -14.00 8.97
C ASP A 129 15.55 -14.33 9.83
N SER A 130 15.33 -14.53 11.13
CA SER A 130 16.39 -14.86 12.10
C SER A 130 17.13 -16.16 11.79
N ASP A 131 16.51 -17.07 11.03
CA ASP A 131 17.12 -18.34 10.63
C ASP A 131 17.96 -18.20 9.35
N GLY A 132 18.00 -17.02 8.73
CA GLY A 132 18.73 -16.76 7.50
C GLY A 132 17.95 -17.12 6.23
N LYS A 133 16.63 -17.37 6.31
CA LYS A 133 15.81 -17.68 5.12
C LYS A 133 15.14 -16.42 4.59
N ILE A 134 14.93 -16.36 3.28
CA ILE A 134 14.14 -15.27 2.68
C ILE A 134 12.69 -15.41 3.14
N ALA A 135 12.24 -14.50 3.99
CA ALA A 135 10.86 -14.48 4.46
C ALA A 135 9.91 -13.82 3.45
N THR A 136 10.38 -12.76 2.77
CA THR A 136 9.68 -12.17 1.63
C THR A 136 10.62 -11.41 0.71
N VAL A 137 10.36 -11.46 -0.60
CA VAL A 137 10.97 -10.57 -1.60
C VAL A 137 10.08 -9.37 -1.92
N ASP A 138 8.86 -9.34 -1.37
CA ASP A 138 7.88 -8.28 -1.57
C ASP A 138 7.77 -7.40 -0.32
N GLY A 139 8.92 -7.00 0.22
CA GLY A 139 9.01 -6.25 1.47
C GLY A 139 8.36 -4.87 1.38
N ILE A 140 8.41 -4.22 0.21
CA ILE A 140 7.72 -2.95 -0.01
C ILE A 140 6.23 -3.13 0.23
N THR A 141 5.58 -4.04 -0.48
CA THR A 141 4.13 -4.20 -0.37
C THR A 141 3.72 -4.83 0.97
N LEU A 142 4.39 -5.90 1.42
CA LEU A 142 3.95 -6.57 2.66
C LEU A 142 4.30 -5.79 3.93
N VAL A 143 5.52 -5.25 4.03
CA VAL A 143 5.98 -4.56 5.24
C VAL A 143 5.58 -3.09 5.22
N LEU A 144 5.85 -2.35 4.14
CA LEU A 144 5.62 -0.89 4.14
C LEU A 144 4.16 -0.53 3.83
N GLU A 145 3.56 -1.21 2.86
CA GLU A 145 2.26 -0.81 2.30
C GLU A 145 1.07 -1.58 2.84
N ARG A 146 1.22 -2.76 3.46
CA ARG A 146 0.06 -3.57 3.88
C ARG A 146 -0.02 -3.79 5.38
N PHE A 147 1.04 -4.31 5.99
CA PHE A 147 0.94 -4.84 7.35
C PHE A 147 1.77 -4.06 8.38
N GLY A 148 2.78 -3.29 7.98
CA GLY A 148 3.57 -2.50 8.92
C GLY A 148 4.16 -3.35 10.05
N VAL A 149 4.09 -2.81 11.27
CA VAL A 149 4.53 -3.50 12.49
C VAL A 149 3.73 -4.75 12.82
N ASP A 150 2.48 -4.88 12.36
CA ASP A 150 1.66 -6.06 12.62
C ASP A 150 2.22 -7.31 11.95
N ALA A 151 3.02 -7.14 10.89
CA ALA A 151 3.71 -8.24 10.24
C ALA A 151 4.95 -8.73 10.99
N TYR A 152 5.45 -8.02 12.01
CA TYR A 152 6.55 -8.50 12.83
C TYR A 152 6.17 -9.83 13.52
N PRO A 153 7.03 -10.86 13.56
CA PRO A 153 8.48 -10.90 13.26
C PRO A 153 8.87 -11.11 11.79
N PHE A 154 8.02 -10.71 10.84
CA PHE A 154 8.25 -10.78 9.40
C PHE A 154 8.56 -12.19 8.89
N THR A 155 8.02 -13.22 9.52
CA THR A 155 8.16 -14.61 9.04
C THR A 155 7.12 -14.93 7.96
N ARG A 156 7.39 -15.97 7.17
CA ARG A 156 6.44 -16.47 6.15
C ARG A 156 5.11 -16.83 6.77
N GLU A 157 5.12 -17.50 7.93
CA GLU A 157 3.92 -17.91 8.66
C GLU A 157 3.11 -16.69 9.11
N ARG A 158 3.78 -15.63 9.58
CA ARG A 158 3.09 -14.40 10.00
C ARG A 158 2.44 -13.69 8.82
N PHE A 159 3.15 -13.57 7.68
CA PHE A 159 2.56 -13.01 6.46
C PHE A 159 1.38 -13.85 5.96
N ASN A 160 1.50 -15.17 5.96
CA ASN A 160 0.43 -16.07 5.54
C ASN A 160 -0.80 -15.97 6.45
N PHE A 161 -0.60 -15.89 7.76
CA PHE A 161 -1.66 -15.66 8.73
C PHE A 161 -2.41 -14.34 8.45
N LEU A 162 -1.69 -13.24 8.27
CA LEU A 162 -2.30 -11.93 8.00
C LEU A 162 -3.04 -11.89 6.66
N LYS A 163 -2.50 -12.55 5.62
CA LYS A 163 -3.20 -12.73 4.34
C LYS A 163 -4.51 -13.50 4.54
N GLN A 164 -4.51 -14.57 5.33
CA GLN A 164 -5.73 -15.32 5.63
C GLN A 164 -6.76 -14.48 6.41
N GLU A 165 -6.33 -13.65 7.37
CA GLU A 165 -7.25 -12.74 8.07
C GLU A 165 -7.91 -11.75 7.11
N VAL A 166 -7.17 -11.22 6.13
CA VAL A 166 -7.72 -10.35 5.08
C VAL A 166 -8.75 -11.11 4.24
N GLU A 167 -8.48 -12.34 3.85
CA GLU A 167 -9.42 -13.15 3.05
C GLU A 167 -10.67 -13.55 3.85
N ILE A 168 -10.54 -13.82 5.15
CA ILE A 168 -11.69 -14.05 6.04
C ILE A 168 -12.53 -12.77 6.18
N ALA A 169 -11.88 -11.61 6.30
CA ALA A 169 -12.57 -10.32 6.35
C ALA A 169 -13.32 -10.04 5.05
N LYS A 170 -12.75 -10.39 3.88
CA LYS A 170 -13.42 -10.31 2.58
C LYS A 170 -14.64 -11.20 2.45
N ARG A 171 -14.58 -12.41 2.99
CA ARG A 171 -15.73 -13.34 2.97
C ARG A 171 -16.86 -12.91 3.88
N ASN A 172 -16.54 -12.24 4.99
CA ASN A 172 -17.51 -11.76 5.97
C ASN A 172 -17.72 -10.24 5.85
N GLN A 173 -17.50 -9.68 4.65
CA GLN A 173 -17.56 -8.25 4.42
C GLN A 173 -18.97 -7.71 4.65
N SER A 174 -19.04 -6.53 5.24
CA SER A 174 -20.24 -5.72 5.33
C SER A 174 -19.90 -4.25 5.09
N LEU A 175 -20.91 -3.43 4.80
CA LEU A 175 -20.70 -2.00 4.67
C LEU A 175 -20.14 -1.39 5.97
N SER A 176 -20.61 -1.86 7.13
CA SER A 176 -20.10 -1.43 8.43
C SER A 176 -18.63 -1.81 8.64
N SER A 177 -18.20 -3.01 8.23
CA SER A 177 -16.78 -3.39 8.38
C SER A 177 -15.82 -2.55 7.52
N LEU A 178 -16.35 -1.94 6.44
CA LEU A 178 -15.59 -1.08 5.52
C LEU A 178 -15.62 0.40 5.94
N LEU A 179 -16.77 0.91 6.38
CA LEU A 179 -16.99 2.36 6.57
C LEU A 179 -17.18 2.79 8.03
N VAL A 180 -17.20 1.87 8.99
CA VAL A 180 -17.33 2.19 10.43
C VAL A 180 -16.03 1.85 11.15
N SER A 181 -15.59 2.75 12.02
CA SER A 181 -14.48 2.55 12.95
C SER A 181 -14.98 2.66 14.39
N ARG A 182 -14.15 2.31 15.37
CA ARG A 182 -14.51 2.44 16.80
C ARG A 182 -14.84 3.88 17.20
N SER A 183 -14.29 4.86 16.49
CA SER A 183 -14.44 6.29 16.78
C SER A 183 -15.44 7.00 15.87
N ARG A 184 -15.96 6.35 14.81
CA ARG A 184 -16.81 6.99 13.82
C ARG A 184 -17.72 6.00 13.09
N ASP A 185 -18.98 6.37 12.95
CA ASP A 185 -20.02 5.65 12.21
C ASP A 185 -20.78 6.51 11.18
N PHE A 186 -20.27 7.70 10.83
CA PHE A 186 -20.92 8.64 9.89
C PHE A 186 -20.03 9.06 8.71
N LEU A 187 -20.63 9.48 7.60
CA LEU A 187 -19.99 10.08 6.43
C LEU A 187 -20.30 11.59 6.39
N LEU A 188 -19.52 12.35 5.63
CA LEU A 188 -19.76 13.77 5.39
C LEU A 188 -20.64 13.96 4.17
N SER A 189 -21.64 14.83 4.27
CA SER A 189 -22.39 15.32 3.11
C SER A 189 -21.68 16.50 2.46
N CYS A 190 -21.74 16.61 1.13
CA CYS A 190 -21.31 17.79 0.39
C CYS A 190 -22.20 19.02 0.60
N HIS A 191 -23.40 18.85 1.14
CA HIS A 191 -24.34 19.94 1.38
C HIS A 191 -24.38 20.30 2.86
N GLY A 192 -23.48 21.18 3.29
CA GLY A 192 -23.56 21.90 4.56
C GLY A 192 -23.25 21.09 5.82
N ASN A 193 -22.00 20.65 6.02
CA ASN A 193 -21.47 20.08 7.28
C ASN A 193 -22.34 19.03 8.01
N TYR A 194 -23.32 18.42 7.35
CA TYR A 194 -24.16 17.39 7.95
C TYR A 194 -23.47 16.03 7.89
N GLN A 195 -23.60 15.28 8.98
CA GLN A 195 -23.09 13.92 9.12
C GLN A 195 -24.20 12.93 8.77
N VAL A 196 -23.91 11.96 7.91
CA VAL A 196 -24.84 10.91 7.47
C VAL A 196 -24.42 9.57 8.08
N PRO A 197 -25.23 8.95 8.96
CA PRO A 197 -24.92 7.64 9.51
C PRO A 197 -24.71 6.58 8.42
N VAL A 198 -23.67 5.76 8.54
CA VAL A 198 -23.38 4.66 7.59
C VAL A 198 -24.54 3.67 7.51
N SER A 199 -25.32 3.52 8.58
CA SER A 199 -26.52 2.68 8.59
C SER A 199 -27.57 3.07 7.54
N GLU A 200 -27.61 4.33 7.10
CA GLU A 200 -28.52 4.79 6.04
C GLU A 200 -28.15 4.30 4.64
N LEU A 201 -26.94 3.76 4.48
CA LEU A 201 -26.47 3.19 3.22
C LEU A 201 -26.71 1.67 3.13
N VAL A 202 -27.09 1.02 4.24
CA VAL A 202 -27.37 -0.42 4.25
C VAL A 202 -28.54 -0.73 3.31
N GLY A 203 -28.35 -1.74 2.44
CA GLY A 203 -29.34 -2.10 1.42
C GLY A 203 -29.31 -1.23 0.15
N LYS A 204 -28.34 -0.32 0.01
CA LYS A 204 -28.05 0.43 -1.22
C LYS A 204 -26.81 -0.15 -1.92
N THR A 205 -26.72 0.02 -3.23
CA THR A 205 -25.47 -0.16 -3.96
C THR A 205 -24.58 1.05 -3.71
N VAL A 206 -23.36 0.85 -3.21
CA VAL A 206 -22.44 1.92 -2.81
C VAL A 206 -21.17 1.86 -3.63
N GLY A 207 -20.84 2.92 -4.36
CA GLY A 207 -19.55 3.09 -5.01
C GLY A 207 -18.54 3.77 -4.09
N LEU A 208 -17.46 3.09 -3.72
CA LEU A 208 -16.32 3.68 -3.03
C LEU A 208 -15.39 4.30 -4.08
N TYR A 209 -15.43 5.63 -4.20
CA TYR A 209 -14.68 6.36 -5.21
C TYR A 209 -13.39 6.92 -4.61
N VAL A 210 -12.25 6.34 -5.00
CA VAL A 210 -10.93 6.77 -4.55
C VAL A 210 -10.27 7.63 -5.63
N SER A 211 -10.03 8.91 -5.34
CA SER A 211 -9.33 9.83 -6.23
C SER A 211 -8.70 10.97 -5.43
N ASP A 212 -7.82 11.74 -6.07
CA ASP A 212 -7.54 13.12 -5.66
C ASP A 212 -8.56 14.07 -6.32
N SER A 213 -8.76 15.25 -5.72
CA SER A 213 -9.62 16.31 -6.26
C SER A 213 -8.93 17.11 -7.38
N ARG A 214 -7.64 16.84 -7.62
CA ARG A 214 -6.85 17.52 -8.64
C ARG A 214 -7.33 17.16 -10.04
N THR A 215 -7.62 18.19 -10.81
CA THR A 215 -8.18 18.09 -12.16
C THR A 215 -7.09 17.94 -13.23
N ASP A 216 -6.42 16.79 -13.30
CA ASP A 216 -5.76 16.44 -14.56
C ASP A 216 -6.79 15.89 -15.58
N SER A 217 -6.46 15.97 -16.87
CA SER A 217 -7.43 15.77 -17.97
C SER A 217 -8.20 14.45 -17.90
N PRO A 218 -7.58 13.28 -17.69
CA PRO A 218 -8.32 12.01 -17.69
C PRO A 218 -9.25 11.86 -16.46
N ARG A 219 -8.84 12.35 -15.27
CA ARG A 219 -9.70 12.27 -14.06
C ARG A 219 -10.93 13.16 -14.17
N ARG A 220 -10.80 14.31 -14.86
CA ARG A 220 -11.92 15.22 -15.09
C ARG A 220 -12.99 14.59 -15.97
N GLU A 221 -12.59 13.83 -16.99
CA GLU A 221 -13.51 13.13 -17.89
C GLU A 221 -14.30 12.07 -17.13
N PHE A 222 -13.62 11.21 -16.36
CA PHE A 222 -14.27 10.20 -15.55
C PHE A 222 -15.20 10.81 -14.49
N ASN A 223 -14.77 11.86 -13.77
CA ASN A 223 -15.61 12.55 -12.79
C ASN A 223 -16.90 13.09 -13.39
N THR A 224 -16.82 13.65 -14.60
CA THR A 224 -18.00 14.16 -15.32
C THR A 224 -18.95 13.02 -15.70
N LEU A 225 -18.39 11.89 -16.14
CA LEU A 225 -19.18 10.71 -16.49
C LEU A 225 -19.84 10.06 -15.26
N LEU A 226 -19.10 9.89 -14.17
CA LEU A 226 -19.61 9.36 -12.91
C LEU A 226 -20.72 10.24 -12.34
N LEU A 227 -20.57 11.57 -12.41
CA LEU A 227 -21.61 12.53 -12.04
C LEU A 227 -22.88 12.33 -12.88
N TRP A 228 -22.71 12.15 -14.20
CA TRP A 228 -23.84 11.90 -15.10
C TRP A 228 -24.55 10.58 -14.77
N VAL A 229 -23.81 9.48 -14.59
CA VAL A 229 -24.37 8.18 -14.19
C VAL A 229 -25.11 8.28 -12.86
N TYR A 230 -24.49 8.90 -11.86
CA TYR A 230 -25.07 9.09 -10.53
C TYR A 230 -26.41 9.83 -10.60
N ASN A 231 -26.47 10.97 -11.29
CA ASN A 231 -27.71 11.74 -11.44
C ASN A 231 -28.79 10.94 -12.18
N LYS A 232 -28.43 10.21 -13.25
CA LYS A 232 -29.37 9.37 -14.01
C LYS A 232 -29.95 8.23 -13.17
N LEU A 233 -29.13 7.60 -12.33
CA LEU A 233 -29.61 6.56 -11.41
C LEU A 233 -30.53 7.13 -10.33
N LYS A 234 -30.20 8.30 -9.76
CA LYS A 234 -31.08 9.00 -8.81
C LYS A 234 -32.41 9.40 -9.44
N GLU A 235 -32.41 9.92 -10.68
CA GLU A 235 -33.64 10.25 -11.44
C GLU A 235 -34.54 9.03 -11.66
N LYS A 236 -33.94 7.86 -11.91
CA LYS A 236 -34.67 6.57 -12.04
C LYS A 236 -35.16 6.01 -10.69
N GLY A 237 -34.79 6.61 -9.56
CA GLY A 237 -35.14 6.13 -8.22
C GLY A 237 -34.29 4.93 -7.76
N GLU A 238 -33.17 4.67 -8.42
CA GLU A 238 -32.26 3.59 -8.05
C GLU A 238 -31.56 3.89 -6.71
N LYS A 239 -31.34 2.83 -5.92
CA LYS A 239 -30.69 2.92 -4.61
C LYS A 239 -29.17 2.90 -4.76
N PHE A 240 -28.63 3.87 -5.50
CA PHE A 240 -27.19 4.05 -5.69
C PHE A 240 -26.67 5.23 -4.87
N GLU A 241 -25.53 5.05 -4.22
CA GLU A 241 -24.82 6.11 -3.50
C GLU A 241 -23.32 6.04 -3.80
N VAL A 242 -22.63 7.17 -3.75
CA VAL A 242 -21.17 7.23 -3.90
C VAL A 242 -20.57 7.74 -2.58
N VAL A 243 -19.44 7.15 -2.19
CA VAL A 243 -18.64 7.58 -1.04
C VAL A 243 -17.24 7.90 -1.53
N PHE A 244 -16.89 9.18 -1.50
CA PHE A 244 -15.59 9.69 -1.86
C PHE A 244 -14.55 9.39 -0.77
N ILE A 245 -13.42 8.87 -1.21
CA ILE A 245 -12.26 8.54 -0.41
C ILE A 245 -11.11 9.36 -0.96
N SER A 246 -10.88 10.51 -0.35
CA SER A 246 -9.87 11.46 -0.81
C SER A 246 -8.45 10.93 -0.64
N ARG A 247 -7.64 11.16 -1.67
CA ARG A 247 -6.18 11.00 -1.67
C ARG A 247 -5.45 12.35 -1.70
N ASP A 248 -6.16 13.45 -1.43
CA ASP A 248 -5.60 14.78 -1.42
C ASP A 248 -4.55 14.94 -0.33
N LYS A 249 -3.53 15.74 -0.64
CA LYS A 249 -2.41 16.01 0.30
C LYS A 249 -2.75 17.13 1.27
N HIS A 250 -3.69 18.00 0.89
CA HIS A 250 -4.07 19.19 1.62
C HIS A 250 -5.58 19.17 1.88
N ILE A 251 -5.99 19.68 3.04
CA ILE A 251 -7.40 19.67 3.44
C ILE A 251 -8.23 20.60 2.55
N GLU A 252 -7.63 21.68 2.06
CA GLU A 252 -8.26 22.66 1.19
C GLU A 252 -8.64 22.03 -0.17
N ASP A 253 -7.76 21.18 -0.70
CA ASP A 253 -8.02 20.41 -1.93
C ASP A 253 -9.20 19.44 -1.72
N PHE A 254 -9.25 18.79 -0.56
CA PHE A 254 -10.36 17.89 -0.19
C PHE A 254 -11.69 18.65 -0.07
N GLU A 255 -11.71 19.78 0.66
CA GLU A 255 -12.91 20.58 0.87
C GLU A 255 -13.45 21.13 -0.47
N GLN A 256 -12.56 21.65 -1.33
CA GLN A 256 -12.94 22.11 -2.66
C GLN A 256 -13.51 20.98 -3.53
N GLY A 257 -12.88 19.80 -3.49
CA GLY A 257 -13.36 18.61 -4.20
C GLY A 257 -14.74 18.18 -3.72
N LEU A 258 -14.94 18.17 -2.40
CA LEU A 258 -16.20 17.78 -1.77
C LEU A 258 -17.35 18.72 -2.14
N GLU A 259 -17.11 20.04 -2.20
CA GLU A 259 -18.12 21.02 -2.63
C GLU A 259 -18.55 20.84 -4.09
N SER A 260 -17.67 20.27 -4.93
CA SER A 260 -17.92 20.13 -6.37
C SER A 260 -18.76 18.91 -6.76
N MET A 261 -19.00 17.98 -5.83
CA MET A 261 -19.60 16.67 -6.13
C MET A 261 -20.82 16.38 -5.24
N PRO A 262 -21.86 15.69 -5.74
CA PRO A 262 -23.14 15.51 -5.04
C PRO A 262 -23.16 14.31 -4.08
N TRP A 263 -22.02 13.68 -3.83
CA TRP A 263 -21.90 12.43 -3.09
C TRP A 263 -21.32 12.60 -1.68
N LEU A 264 -21.40 11.53 -0.89
CA LEU A 264 -20.88 11.50 0.47
C LEU A 264 -19.35 11.35 0.46
N ALA A 265 -18.70 11.62 1.58
CA ALA A 265 -17.26 11.41 1.73
C ALA A 265 -16.86 10.85 3.09
N LEU A 266 -15.76 10.11 3.14
CA LEU A 266 -15.05 9.86 4.39
C LEU A 266 -14.38 11.17 4.87
N PRO A 267 -14.32 11.43 6.19
CA PRO A 267 -13.56 12.56 6.69
C PRO A 267 -12.10 12.53 6.24
N TYR A 268 -11.54 13.73 6.02
CA TYR A 268 -10.14 13.88 5.65
C TYR A 268 -9.21 13.20 6.67
N ASN A 269 -8.25 12.41 6.18
CA ASN A 269 -7.30 11.63 6.98
C ASN A 269 -7.93 10.63 7.97
N ASP A 270 -9.15 10.16 7.72
CA ASP A 270 -9.74 9.07 8.51
C ASP A 270 -8.83 7.82 8.50
N ASN A 271 -8.65 7.20 9.66
CA ASN A 271 -7.75 6.05 9.83
C ASN A 271 -8.18 4.84 8.99
N ILE A 272 -9.47 4.72 8.65
CA ILE A 272 -10.00 3.63 7.84
C ILE A 272 -9.58 3.73 6.38
N ILE A 273 -9.22 4.93 5.89
CA ILE A 273 -8.82 5.14 4.49
C ILE A 273 -7.62 4.26 4.16
N ARG A 274 -6.58 4.26 5.01
CA ARG A 274 -5.40 3.40 4.79
C ARG A 274 -5.80 1.92 4.75
N LYS A 275 -6.63 1.48 5.71
CA LYS A 275 -7.13 0.10 5.76
C LYS A 275 -7.89 -0.28 4.49
N LEU A 276 -8.75 0.60 3.97
CA LEU A 276 -9.52 0.38 2.74
C LEU A 276 -8.64 0.27 1.50
N LEU A 277 -7.65 1.18 1.36
CA LEU A 277 -6.71 1.13 0.25
C LEU A 277 -5.95 -0.21 0.23
N HIS A 278 -5.53 -0.71 1.39
CA HIS A 278 -4.82 -1.98 1.49
C HIS A 278 -5.76 -3.17 1.22
N TYR A 279 -6.98 -3.11 1.75
CA TYR A 279 -7.99 -4.15 1.61
C TYR A 279 -8.38 -4.41 0.15
N PHE A 280 -8.49 -3.34 -0.65
CA PHE A 280 -8.82 -3.39 -2.08
C PHE A 280 -7.60 -3.34 -3.02
N ASP A 281 -6.38 -3.42 -2.47
CA ASP A 281 -5.12 -3.32 -3.22
C ASP A 281 -5.06 -2.07 -4.13
N ILE A 282 -5.50 -0.93 -3.62
CA ILE A 282 -5.53 0.34 -4.33
C ILE A 282 -4.18 1.02 -4.13
N ARG A 283 -3.33 0.87 -5.15
CA ARG A 283 -1.98 1.45 -5.18
C ARG A 283 -1.99 2.92 -5.60
N LYS A 284 -0.86 3.59 -5.38
CA LYS A 284 -0.77 5.02 -5.61
C LYS A 284 -0.80 5.41 -7.09
N GLU A 285 -0.41 4.51 -7.97
CA GLU A 285 -0.29 4.72 -9.41
C GLU A 285 -1.65 4.84 -10.09
N PHE A 286 -2.73 4.32 -9.47
CA PHE A 286 -4.07 4.47 -10.00
C PHE A 286 -4.54 5.92 -9.84
N ALA A 287 -4.91 6.54 -10.97
CA ALA A 287 -5.41 7.90 -11.06
C ALA A 287 -6.77 8.06 -10.37
N ALA A 288 -7.67 7.08 -10.61
CA ALA A 288 -8.98 6.98 -10.01
C ALA A 288 -9.33 5.50 -9.88
N LYS A 289 -10.11 5.12 -8.86
CA LYS A 289 -10.61 3.76 -8.70
C LYS A 289 -12.01 3.78 -8.11
N LEU A 290 -12.91 2.97 -8.64
CA LEU A 290 -14.29 2.88 -8.18
C LEU A 290 -14.62 1.44 -7.80
N VAL A 291 -14.72 1.16 -6.50
CA VAL A 291 -15.11 -0.16 -5.99
C VAL A 291 -16.62 -0.17 -5.75
N ILE A 292 -17.35 -1.13 -6.31
CA ILE A 292 -18.79 -1.23 -6.11
C ILE A 292 -19.11 -2.27 -5.03
N ILE A 293 -19.85 -1.82 -4.02
CA ILE A 293 -20.38 -2.64 -2.94
C ILE A 293 -21.87 -2.83 -3.18
N GLY A 294 -22.32 -4.08 -3.17
CA GLY A 294 -23.72 -4.43 -3.37
C GLY A 294 -24.59 -4.11 -2.14
N PRO A 295 -25.93 -4.18 -2.30
CA PRO A 295 -26.89 -3.96 -1.22
C PRO A 295 -26.71 -4.88 0.00
N ASP A 296 -26.10 -6.05 -0.20
CA ASP A 296 -25.78 -7.04 0.83
C ASP A 296 -24.48 -6.73 1.60
N GLY A 297 -23.73 -5.71 1.17
CA GLY A 297 -22.45 -5.32 1.75
C GLY A 297 -21.24 -6.03 1.16
N ASN A 298 -21.42 -6.93 0.20
CA ASN A 298 -20.33 -7.61 -0.50
C ASN A 298 -19.81 -6.80 -1.68
N THR A 299 -18.56 -6.99 -2.07
CA THR A 299 -17.99 -6.32 -3.25
C THR A 299 -18.50 -6.99 -4.52
N LEU A 300 -19.12 -6.22 -5.40
CA LEU A 300 -19.57 -6.67 -6.73
C LEU A 300 -18.43 -6.55 -7.75
N THR A 301 -17.74 -5.42 -7.78
CA THR A 301 -16.54 -5.22 -8.60
C THR A 301 -15.50 -4.38 -7.85
N CYS A 302 -14.24 -4.75 -8.01
CA CYS A 302 -13.09 -4.04 -7.44
C CYS A 302 -12.62 -2.86 -8.30
N ASP A 303 -13.12 -2.74 -9.53
CA ASP A 303 -12.89 -1.60 -10.39
C ASP A 303 -14.03 -1.45 -11.40
N ALA A 304 -14.77 -0.35 -11.31
CA ALA A 304 -15.88 -0.01 -12.20
C ALA A 304 -15.59 1.21 -13.07
N VAL A 305 -14.35 1.71 -13.08
CA VAL A 305 -13.97 2.85 -13.92
C VAL A 305 -14.19 2.52 -15.39
N ASP A 306 -13.51 1.48 -15.88
CA ASP A 306 -13.61 1.04 -17.28
C ASP A 306 -15.05 0.66 -17.66
N LEU A 307 -15.77 -0.02 -16.75
CA LEU A 307 -17.16 -0.42 -16.95
C LEU A 307 -18.10 0.77 -17.16
N ILE A 308 -17.90 1.86 -16.40
CA ILE A 308 -18.68 3.08 -16.55
C ILE A 308 -18.26 3.83 -17.82
N GLU A 309 -16.97 3.86 -18.15
CA GLU A 309 -16.48 4.49 -19.38
C GLU A 309 -17.04 3.82 -20.64
N GLU A 310 -17.11 2.50 -20.65
CA GLU A 310 -17.59 1.71 -21.80
C GLU A 310 -19.13 1.66 -21.89
N HIS A 311 -19.82 1.45 -20.76
CA HIS A 311 -21.26 1.15 -20.76
C HIS A 311 -22.13 2.21 -20.06
N GLY A 312 -21.53 3.20 -19.40
CA GLY A 312 -22.26 4.29 -18.73
C GLY A 312 -23.29 3.76 -17.71
N ILE A 313 -24.55 4.15 -17.89
CA ILE A 313 -25.65 3.73 -17.00
C ILE A 313 -26.02 2.25 -17.16
N ASP A 314 -25.70 1.61 -18.29
CA ASP A 314 -26.11 0.25 -18.57
C ASP A 314 -25.25 -0.78 -17.81
N ALA A 315 -24.12 -0.34 -17.26
CA ALA A 315 -23.30 -1.11 -16.33
C ALA A 315 -24.03 -1.45 -15.02
N TYR A 316 -25.02 -0.64 -14.61
CA TYR A 316 -25.82 -0.91 -13.42
C TYR A 316 -26.69 -2.18 -13.60
N PRO A 317 -26.78 -3.08 -12.59
CA PRO A 317 -26.37 -2.93 -11.19
C PRO A 317 -24.94 -3.41 -10.86
N PHE A 318 -24.05 -3.50 -11.85
CA PHE A 318 -22.66 -3.94 -11.70
C PHE A 318 -22.52 -5.38 -11.16
N THR A 319 -23.54 -6.21 -11.34
CA THR A 319 -23.51 -7.64 -10.98
C THR A 319 -22.75 -8.42 -12.03
N LEU A 320 -22.09 -9.52 -11.63
CA LEU A 320 -21.38 -10.40 -12.57
C LEU A 320 -22.28 -10.84 -13.75
N GLU A 321 -23.53 -11.19 -13.47
CA GLU A 321 -24.52 -11.53 -14.50
C GLU A 321 -24.73 -10.41 -15.51
N LYS A 322 -24.79 -9.15 -15.05
CA LYS A 322 -24.97 -8.00 -15.92
C LYS A 322 -23.72 -7.72 -16.77
N LEU A 323 -22.54 -7.89 -16.19
CA LEU A 323 -21.27 -7.72 -16.90
C LEU A 323 -21.12 -8.79 -17.98
N ASP A 324 -21.46 -10.05 -17.66
CA ASP A 324 -21.48 -11.17 -18.62
C ASP A 324 -22.46 -10.94 -19.79
N GLU A 325 -23.56 -10.21 -19.57
CA GLU A 325 -24.48 -9.81 -20.64
C GLU A 325 -23.88 -8.75 -21.55
N LEU A 326 -23.20 -7.76 -20.98
CA LEU A 326 -22.60 -6.64 -21.72
C LEU A 326 -21.41 -7.09 -22.57
N GLU A 327 -20.60 -8.04 -22.10
CA GLU A 327 -19.49 -8.61 -22.88
C GLU A 327 -19.96 -9.42 -24.10
N LYS A 328 -21.20 -9.92 -24.08
CA LYS A 328 -21.77 -10.77 -25.14
C LYS A 328 -22.60 -9.99 -26.18
N ALA A 329 -22.85 -8.69 -25.95
CA ALA A 329 -23.70 -7.83 -26.77
C ALA A 329 -22.93 -7.14 -27.91
#